data_AF-A0A3D4ZZN3-F1
#
_entry.id   AF-A0A3D4ZZN3-F1
#
_cell.length_a   1.000
_cell.length_b   1.000
_cell.length_c   1.000
_cell.angle_alpha   90.00
_cell.angle_beta   90.00
_cell.angle_gamma   90.00
#
_symmetry.space_group_name_H-M   'P 1'
#
loop_
_entity.id
_entity.type
_entity.pdbx_description
1 polymer ?
#
loop_
_entity_poly.entity_id
_entity_poly.type
_entity_poly.pdbx_seq_one_letter_code
_entity_poly.pdbx_strand_id
1 'polypeptide(L)'
;MTPREIRNMPASVHDRLLNRAREAGRPFQEMLEHYAMERFLYRLGVSAYAGRFVLKGGLMLHAWGAAVSRPTRDIDLLGHAGNDVSGIVNMVSDVCRQPVADDGLVFDHQSCSGETINPEKEYTGVRVRFTAYLGRAKVPMQVDVGFGDVIVPGAVETEYPSLLGHTAARVLGYTRESMIAEKLEAMLKRGEGNSRMKDFLDIWLLSQQYGFSGEVLCLAVQRTLHKRGSVVRRAPV
;
A
#
# COMPACT_ATOMS: atom_id res chain seq x y z
N MET A 1 10.36 -34.17 17.04
CA MET A 1 9.82 -33.06 17.85
C MET A 1 8.52 -32.62 17.20
N THR A 2 7.39 -32.89 17.83
CA THR A 2 6.08 -32.44 17.35
C THR A 2 5.98 -30.91 17.51
N PRO A 3 5.43 -30.17 16.52
CA PRO A 3 5.24 -28.73 16.66
C PRO A 3 4.33 -28.48 17.87
N ARG A 4 4.78 -27.63 18.78
CA ARG A 4 4.01 -27.21 19.96
C ARG A 4 2.77 -26.48 19.45
N GLU A 5 1.58 -27.04 19.66
CA GLU A 5 0.31 -26.35 19.35
C GLU A 5 0.33 -24.96 19.99
N ILE A 6 0.23 -23.92 19.15
CA ILE A 6 0.17 -22.54 19.61
C ILE A 6 -1.23 -22.34 20.22
N ARG A 7 -1.35 -22.58 21.53
CA ARG A 7 -2.63 -22.44 22.27
C ARG A 7 -3.22 -21.02 22.27
N ASN A 8 -2.44 -20.02 21.86
CA ASN A 8 -2.89 -18.62 21.77
C ASN A 8 -2.10 -17.89 20.66
N MET A 9 -2.61 -17.94 19.43
CA MET A 9 -1.96 -17.32 18.27
C MET A 9 -1.74 -15.81 18.44
N PRO A 10 -2.71 -15.01 18.93
CA PRO A 10 -2.50 -13.59 19.15
C PRO A 10 -1.34 -13.27 20.10
N ALA A 11 -1.21 -14.00 21.22
CA ALA A 11 -0.11 -13.80 22.17
C ALA A 11 1.25 -14.18 21.54
N SER A 12 1.30 -15.29 20.80
CA SER A 12 2.52 -15.70 20.10
C SER A 12 2.97 -14.67 19.07
N VAL A 13 2.04 -14.18 18.24
CA VAL A 13 2.32 -13.12 17.25
C VAL A 13 2.79 -11.85 17.95
N HIS A 14 2.13 -11.43 19.03
CA HIS A 14 2.50 -10.26 19.82
C HIS A 14 3.96 -10.35 20.31
N ASP A 15 4.35 -11.46 20.95
CA ASP A 15 5.70 -11.65 21.47
C ASP A 15 6.75 -11.66 20.36
N ARG A 16 6.44 -12.27 19.21
CA ARG A 16 7.32 -12.29 18.05
C ARG A 16 7.51 -10.90 17.44
N LEU A 17 6.45 -10.11 17.33
CA LEU A 17 6.52 -8.71 16.89
C LEU A 17 7.33 -7.86 17.89
N LEU A 18 7.18 -8.09 19.19
CA LEU A 18 7.94 -7.38 20.21
C LEU A 18 9.45 -7.68 20.12
N ASN A 19 9.82 -8.93 19.89
CA ASN A 19 11.21 -9.30 19.66
C ASN A 19 11.76 -8.66 18.38
N ARG A 20 11.00 -8.71 17.28
CA ARG A 20 11.37 -8.08 16.01
C ARG A 20 11.56 -6.56 16.12
N ALA A 21 10.68 -5.89 16.87
CA ALA A 21 10.76 -4.47 17.16
C ALA A 21 12.07 -4.11 17.88
N ARG A 22 12.44 -4.90 18.90
CA ARG A 22 13.69 -4.73 19.65
C ARG A 22 14.92 -4.95 18.77
N GLU A 23 14.94 -6.03 17.98
CA GLU A 23 16.03 -6.33 17.04
C GLU A 23 16.22 -5.23 16.00
N ALA A 24 15.13 -4.68 15.48
CA ALA A 24 15.16 -3.62 14.47
C ALA A 24 15.36 -2.21 15.05
N GLY A 25 15.35 -2.04 16.38
CA GLY A 25 15.40 -0.73 17.03
C GLY A 25 14.19 0.16 16.70
N ARG A 26 13.02 -0.43 16.46
CA ARG A 26 11.79 0.27 16.04
C ARG A 26 10.69 0.18 17.09
N PRO A 27 9.74 1.14 17.14
CA PRO A 27 8.58 1.05 18.02
C PRO A 27 7.73 -0.19 17.72
N PHE A 28 7.26 -0.87 18.77
CA PHE A 28 6.38 -2.03 18.63
C PHE A 28 5.11 -1.73 17.82
N GLN A 29 4.51 -0.56 18.06
CA GLN A 29 3.29 -0.13 17.37
C GLN A 29 3.48 -0.09 15.84
N GLU A 30 4.65 0.34 15.37
CA GLU A 30 4.97 0.37 13.95
C GLU A 30 5.07 -1.05 13.37
N MET A 31 5.69 -1.98 14.09
CA MET A 31 5.73 -3.40 13.69
C MET A 31 4.33 -4.02 13.63
N LEU A 32 3.47 -3.67 14.60
CA LEU A 32 2.09 -4.15 14.66
C LEU A 32 1.25 -3.61 13.49
N GLU A 33 1.37 -2.33 13.17
CA GLU A 33 0.71 -1.71 12.01
C GLU A 33 1.17 -2.34 10.69
N HIS A 34 2.49 -2.54 10.53
CA HIS A 34 3.06 -3.20 9.36
C HIS A 34 2.58 -4.64 9.21
N TYR A 35 2.52 -5.38 10.32
CA TYR A 35 1.98 -6.74 10.32
C TYR A 35 0.50 -6.76 9.96
N ALA A 36 -0.31 -5.85 10.51
CA ALA A 36 -1.72 -5.77 10.16
C ALA A 36 -1.94 -5.44 8.68
N MET A 37 -1.14 -4.53 8.09
CA MET A 37 -1.20 -4.23 6.66
C MET A 37 -0.77 -5.43 5.80
N GLU A 38 0.32 -6.11 6.16
CA GLU A 38 0.76 -7.35 5.48
C GLU A 38 -0.36 -8.40 5.46
N ARG A 39 -0.98 -8.66 6.61
CA ARG A 39 -2.01 -9.69 6.75
C ARG A 39 -3.34 -9.30 6.10
N PHE A 40 -3.62 -8.00 5.98
CA PHE A 40 -4.71 -7.51 5.14
C PHE A 40 -4.41 -7.73 3.65
N LEU A 41 -3.19 -7.41 3.19
CA LEU A 41 -2.78 -7.64 1.79
C LEU A 41 -2.81 -9.13 1.44
N TYR A 42 -2.45 -10.01 2.39
CA TYR A 42 -2.59 -11.45 2.20
C TYR A 42 -4.04 -11.86 1.95
N ARG A 43 -4.97 -11.37 2.79
CA ARG A 43 -6.42 -11.58 2.60
C ARG A 43 -6.89 -11.03 1.26
N LEU A 44 -6.44 -9.84 0.87
CA LEU A 44 -6.77 -9.25 -0.43
C LEU A 44 -6.31 -10.17 -1.58
N GLY A 45 -5.07 -10.64 -1.55
CA GLY A 45 -4.47 -11.48 -2.58
C GLY A 45 -5.14 -12.83 -2.79
N VAL A 46 -5.74 -13.40 -1.74
CA VAL A 46 -6.48 -14.68 -1.81
C VAL A 46 -8.00 -14.51 -1.92
N SER A 47 -8.50 -13.27 -1.98
CA SER A 47 -9.92 -12.96 -2.13
C SER A 47 -10.35 -12.89 -3.60
N ALA A 48 -11.66 -12.86 -3.83
CA ALA A 48 -12.25 -12.59 -5.15
C ALA A 48 -11.89 -11.19 -5.71
N TYR A 49 -11.28 -10.32 -4.92
CA TYR A 49 -10.92 -8.95 -5.28
C TYR A 49 -9.45 -8.77 -5.66
N ALA A 50 -8.63 -9.82 -5.64
CA ALA A 50 -7.20 -9.75 -5.93
C ALA A 50 -6.88 -9.04 -7.26
N GLY A 51 -7.69 -9.28 -8.30
CA GLY A 51 -7.56 -8.64 -9.62
C GLY A 51 -8.23 -7.27 -9.75
N ARG A 52 -8.90 -6.77 -8.70
CA ARG A 52 -9.61 -5.47 -8.73
C ARG A 52 -8.79 -4.32 -8.17
N PHE A 53 -7.68 -4.61 -7.50
CA PHE A 53 -6.84 -3.62 -6.85
C PHE A 53 -5.38 -3.84 -7.19
N VAL A 54 -4.64 -2.74 -7.31
CA VAL A 54 -3.19 -2.74 -7.48
C VAL A 54 -2.53 -1.97 -6.35
N LEU A 55 -1.64 -2.61 -5.61
CA LEU A 55 -0.87 -2.01 -4.54
C LEU A 55 0.07 -0.92 -5.08
N LYS A 56 0.05 0.24 -4.43
CA LYS A 56 0.92 1.37 -4.74
C LYS A 56 1.47 2.01 -3.47
N GLY A 57 2.10 3.18 -3.61
CA GLY A 57 2.53 3.99 -2.48
C GLY A 57 3.66 3.37 -1.66
N GLY A 58 3.69 3.70 -0.36
CA GLY A 58 4.83 3.38 0.52
C GLY A 58 5.08 1.89 0.70
N LEU A 59 4.03 1.07 0.71
CA LEU A 59 4.14 -0.38 0.87
C LEU A 59 4.88 -1.05 -0.30
N MET A 60 4.79 -0.52 -1.52
CA MET A 60 5.57 -1.03 -2.65
C MET A 60 7.09 -0.86 -2.46
N LEU A 61 7.53 0.21 -1.79
CA LEU A 61 8.95 0.38 -1.46
C LEU A 61 9.43 -0.73 -0.52
N HIS A 62 8.60 -1.13 0.45
CA HIS A 62 8.89 -2.26 1.33
C HIS A 62 8.91 -3.59 0.56
N ALA A 63 7.97 -3.79 -0.38
CA ALA A 63 7.93 -4.98 -1.23
C ALA A 63 9.21 -5.13 -2.08
N TRP A 64 9.80 -4.02 -2.52
CA TRP A 64 11.08 -4.04 -3.25
C TRP A 64 12.31 -4.18 -2.35
N GLY A 65 12.16 -4.15 -1.02
CA GLY A 65 13.29 -4.16 -0.09
C GLY A 65 14.07 -2.84 -0.05
N ALA A 66 13.44 -1.73 -0.46
CA ALA A 66 14.07 -0.43 -0.37
C ALA A 66 14.28 -0.04 1.10
N ALA A 67 15.45 0.51 1.42
CA ALA A 67 15.82 0.96 2.75
C ALA A 67 15.05 2.23 3.17
N VAL A 68 13.75 2.08 3.40
CA VAL A 68 12.85 3.18 3.75
C VAL A 68 12.79 3.33 5.26
N SER A 69 13.20 4.49 5.76
CA SER A 69 13.16 4.83 7.19
C SER A 69 11.85 5.44 7.66
N ARG A 70 10.89 5.71 6.75
CA ARG A 70 9.62 6.37 7.10
C ARG A 70 8.51 5.36 7.40
N PRO A 71 7.70 5.60 8.44
CA PRO A 71 6.51 4.80 8.69
C PRO A 71 5.51 4.96 7.52
N THR A 72 4.92 3.85 7.10
CA THR A 72 3.75 3.83 6.20
C THR A 72 2.55 3.47 7.06
N ARG A 73 1.49 4.27 7.01
CA ARG A 73 0.32 4.13 7.92
C ARG A 73 -0.94 3.70 7.19
N ASP A 74 -0.87 3.65 5.87
CA ASP A 74 -1.98 3.50 4.96
C ASP A 74 -1.63 2.50 3.85
N ILE A 75 -2.65 1.79 3.40
CA ILE A 75 -2.58 0.93 2.23
C ILE A 75 -3.11 1.73 1.05
N ASP A 76 -2.21 2.16 0.16
CA ASP A 76 -2.59 2.83 -1.08
C ASP A 76 -2.88 1.78 -2.17
N LEU A 77 -4.08 1.80 -2.74
CA LEU A 77 -4.48 0.96 -3.86
C LEU A 77 -4.91 1.80 -5.07
N LEU A 78 -4.72 1.27 -6.26
CA LEU A 78 -5.44 1.68 -7.46
C LEU A 78 -6.60 0.71 -7.68
N GLY A 79 -7.83 1.23 -7.77
CA GLY A 79 -9.02 0.45 -8.07
C GLY A 79 -9.26 0.31 -9.57
N HIS A 80 -9.60 -0.90 -10.01
CA HIS A 80 -10.13 -1.23 -11.35
C HIS A 80 -11.64 -1.53 -11.32
N ALA A 81 -12.34 -1.00 -10.32
CA ALA A 81 -13.77 -1.13 -10.11
C ALA A 81 -14.46 0.24 -10.20
N GLY A 82 -15.78 0.27 -10.00
CA GLY A 82 -16.51 1.52 -9.75
C GLY A 82 -15.94 2.26 -8.53
N ASN A 83 -16.04 3.58 -8.55
CA ASN A 83 -15.53 4.46 -7.50
C ASN A 83 -16.61 4.86 -6.47
N ASP A 84 -17.71 4.10 -6.39
CA ASP A 84 -18.74 4.37 -5.40
C ASP A 84 -18.29 3.94 -3.99
N VAL A 85 -18.50 4.81 -3.01
CA VAL A 85 -18.02 4.61 -1.64
C VAL A 85 -18.57 3.31 -1.05
N SER A 86 -19.86 3.04 -1.23
CA SER A 86 -20.52 1.83 -0.74
C SER A 86 -19.89 0.56 -1.30
N GLY A 87 -19.61 0.52 -2.60
CA GLY A 87 -19.02 -0.62 -3.29
C GLY A 87 -17.62 -0.91 -2.77
N ILE A 88 -16.79 0.12 -2.63
CA ILE A 88 -15.43 -0.04 -2.08
C ILE A 88 -15.46 -0.46 -0.61
N VAL A 89 -16.35 0.11 0.21
CA VAL A 89 -16.54 -0.31 1.61
C VAL A 89 -16.93 -1.78 1.69
N ASN A 90 -17.86 -2.23 0.84
CA ASN A 90 -18.29 -3.63 0.78
C ASN A 90 -17.12 -4.55 0.38
N MET A 91 -16.34 -4.18 -0.63
CA MET A 91 -15.17 -4.97 -1.04
C MET A 91 -14.13 -5.08 0.09
N VAL A 92 -13.82 -3.97 0.77
CA VAL A 92 -12.89 -3.99 1.91
C VAL A 92 -13.46 -4.83 3.07
N SER A 93 -14.76 -4.70 3.37
CA SER A 93 -15.43 -5.51 4.40
C SER A 93 -15.39 -7.00 4.08
N ASP A 94 -15.55 -7.38 2.81
CA ASP A 94 -15.40 -8.77 2.36
C ASP A 94 -13.97 -9.27 2.50
N VAL A 95 -12.96 -8.45 2.16
CA VAL A 95 -11.55 -8.78 2.36
C VAL A 95 -11.24 -9.01 3.85
N CYS A 96 -11.80 -8.20 4.76
CA CYS A 96 -11.69 -8.41 6.20
C CYS A 96 -12.23 -9.78 6.65
N ARG A 97 -13.25 -10.30 5.96
CA ARG A 97 -13.91 -11.60 6.23
C ARG A 97 -13.24 -12.78 5.52
N GLN A 98 -12.27 -12.54 4.64
CA GLN A 98 -11.62 -13.59 3.87
C GLN A 98 -11.02 -14.66 4.80
N PRO A 99 -11.47 -15.93 4.71
CA PRO A 99 -10.91 -17.01 5.51
C PRO A 99 -9.43 -17.24 5.18
N VAL A 100 -8.61 -17.33 6.23
CA VAL A 100 -7.16 -17.58 6.14
C VAL A 100 -6.70 -18.46 7.31
N ALA A 101 -5.50 -19.02 7.21
CA ALA A 101 -4.85 -19.65 8.36
C ALA A 101 -4.67 -18.63 9.50
N ASP A 102 -4.86 -19.07 10.75
CA ASP A 102 -4.82 -18.20 11.91
C ASP A 102 -3.48 -17.45 12.00
N ASP A 103 -3.55 -16.13 11.84
CA ASP A 103 -2.44 -15.20 11.91
C ASP A 103 -2.58 -14.25 13.11
N GLY A 104 -3.47 -14.59 14.06
CA GLY A 104 -3.71 -13.85 15.29
C GLY A 104 -4.49 -12.55 15.13
N LEU A 105 -4.78 -12.12 13.90
CA LEU A 105 -5.50 -10.88 13.63
C LEU A 105 -6.98 -11.11 13.38
N VAL A 106 -7.80 -10.27 14.00
CA VAL A 106 -9.23 -10.15 13.72
C VAL A 106 -9.47 -8.78 13.10
N PHE A 107 -9.95 -8.75 11.86
CA PHE A 107 -10.37 -7.54 11.18
C PHE A 107 -11.87 -7.32 11.42
N ASP A 108 -12.24 -6.24 12.10
CA ASP A 108 -13.64 -5.90 12.36
C ASP A 108 -14.26 -5.34 11.08
N HIS A 109 -14.87 -6.23 10.30
CA HIS A 109 -15.54 -5.90 9.05
C HIS A 109 -16.75 -4.98 9.24
N GLN A 110 -17.36 -4.94 10.43
CA GLN A 110 -18.51 -4.08 10.73
C GLN A 110 -18.09 -2.64 11.01
N SER A 111 -16.83 -2.42 11.40
CA SER A 111 -16.25 -1.09 11.60
C SER A 111 -15.88 -0.34 10.31
N CYS A 112 -16.07 -0.95 9.13
CA CYS A 112 -15.71 -0.34 7.85
C CYS A 112 -16.58 0.89 7.56
N SER A 113 -15.93 2.04 7.40
CA SER A 113 -16.58 3.30 7.00
C SER A 113 -15.78 3.96 5.88
N GLY A 114 -16.50 4.49 4.89
CA GLY A 114 -15.91 5.06 3.69
C GLY A 114 -16.18 6.55 3.55
N GLU A 115 -15.22 7.29 3.04
CA GLU A 115 -15.39 8.69 2.64
C GLU A 115 -14.71 8.96 1.30
N THR A 116 -15.20 9.97 0.62
CA THR A 116 -14.65 10.47 -0.62
C THR A 116 -13.38 11.30 -0.35
N ILE A 117 -12.30 11.08 -1.11
CA ILE A 117 -11.03 11.83 -0.98
C ILE A 117 -10.56 12.40 -2.32
N ASN A 118 -9.87 13.54 -2.27
CA ASN A 118 -9.42 14.30 -3.45
C ASN A 118 -10.57 14.63 -4.44
N PRO A 119 -11.67 15.27 -3.98
CA PRO A 119 -12.83 15.59 -4.82
C PRO A 119 -12.51 16.47 -6.04
N GLU A 120 -11.35 17.13 -6.04
CA GLU A 120 -10.87 17.96 -7.14
C GLU A 120 -10.27 17.16 -8.32
N LYS A 121 -10.11 15.85 -8.19
CA LYS A 121 -9.63 14.98 -9.29
C LYS A 121 -10.77 14.53 -10.19
N GLU A 122 -10.47 14.27 -11.46
CA GLU A 122 -11.41 13.68 -12.44
C GLU A 122 -12.02 12.36 -11.92
N TYR A 123 -11.22 11.55 -11.23
CA TYR A 123 -11.68 10.38 -10.50
C TYR A 123 -11.47 10.58 -9.02
N THR A 124 -12.58 10.72 -8.30
CA THR A 124 -12.53 10.86 -6.86
C THR A 124 -12.13 9.55 -6.20
N GLY A 125 -11.18 9.62 -5.26
CA GLY A 125 -10.75 8.46 -4.51
C GLY A 125 -11.72 8.12 -3.38
N VAL A 126 -11.58 6.91 -2.84
CA VAL A 126 -12.33 6.46 -1.67
C VAL A 126 -11.35 6.06 -0.59
N ARG A 127 -11.52 6.60 0.62
CA ARG A 127 -10.80 6.16 1.81
C ARG A 127 -11.72 5.31 2.65
N VAL A 128 -11.28 4.11 3.00
CA VAL A 128 -11.96 3.22 3.94
C VAL A 128 -11.15 3.13 5.23
N ARG A 129 -11.80 3.37 6.37
CA ARG A 129 -11.24 3.16 7.70
C ARG A 129 -11.97 2.04 8.40
N PHE A 130 -11.21 1.23 9.13
CA PHE A 130 -11.71 0.10 9.92
C PHE A 130 -10.72 -0.22 11.03
N THR A 131 -11.05 -1.20 11.86
CA THR A 131 -10.21 -1.62 12.98
C THR A 131 -9.78 -3.07 12.83
N ALA A 132 -8.51 -3.35 13.09
CA ALA A 132 -8.01 -4.70 13.33
C ALA A 132 -7.63 -4.88 14.81
N TYR A 133 -7.58 -6.13 15.25
CA TYR A 133 -7.27 -6.50 16.63
C TYR A 133 -6.25 -7.63 16.65
N LEU A 134 -5.18 -7.45 17.43
CA LEU A 134 -4.28 -8.54 17.84
C LEU A 134 -4.56 -8.83 19.31
N GLY A 135 -5.42 -9.80 19.59
CA GLY A 135 -5.96 -10.03 20.92
C GLY A 135 -6.76 -8.81 21.39
N ARG A 136 -6.26 -8.07 22.39
CA ARG A 136 -6.87 -6.82 22.89
C ARG A 136 -6.27 -5.55 22.27
N ALA A 137 -5.15 -5.66 21.56
CA ALA A 137 -4.49 -4.51 20.97
C ALA A 137 -5.27 -4.04 19.74
N LYS A 138 -5.70 -2.77 19.75
CA LYS A 138 -6.43 -2.13 18.65
C LYS A 138 -5.44 -1.57 17.63
N VAL A 139 -5.66 -1.88 16.35
CA VAL A 139 -4.87 -1.39 15.23
C VAL A 139 -5.80 -0.67 14.25
N PRO A 140 -5.81 0.67 14.23
CA PRO A 140 -6.55 1.43 13.23
C PRO A 140 -6.01 1.13 11.83
N MET A 141 -6.90 0.82 10.89
CA MET A 141 -6.55 0.51 9.51
C MET A 141 -7.12 1.58 8.58
N GLN A 142 -6.36 1.89 7.52
CA GLN A 142 -6.77 2.80 6.46
C GLN A 142 -6.37 2.23 5.10
N VAL A 143 -7.35 2.16 4.19
CA VAL A 143 -7.15 1.80 2.78
C VAL A 143 -7.60 2.99 1.94
N ASP A 144 -6.67 3.54 1.17
CA ASP A 144 -6.92 4.65 0.24
C ASP A 144 -6.94 4.10 -1.19
N VAL A 145 -8.09 4.18 -1.84
CA VAL A 145 -8.29 3.72 -3.21
C VAL A 145 -8.34 4.93 -4.15
N GLY A 146 -7.31 5.06 -4.97
CA GLY A 146 -7.30 5.96 -6.13
C GLY A 146 -7.85 5.27 -7.38
N PHE A 147 -8.19 6.05 -8.40
CA PHE A 147 -8.75 5.54 -9.65
C PHE A 147 -8.18 6.30 -10.85
N GLY A 148 -8.18 5.64 -12.01
CA GLY A 148 -7.84 6.25 -13.29
C GLY A 148 -6.35 6.43 -13.56
N ASP A 149 -5.46 6.03 -12.66
CA ASP A 149 -4.01 6.08 -12.92
C ASP A 149 -3.60 5.03 -13.97
N VAL A 150 -2.55 5.36 -14.74
CA VAL A 150 -1.97 4.45 -15.74
C VAL A 150 -0.71 3.81 -15.15
N ILE A 151 -0.57 2.50 -15.35
CA ILE A 151 0.62 1.75 -14.94
C ILE A 151 1.39 1.35 -16.20
N VAL A 152 2.69 1.64 -16.24
CA VAL A 152 3.58 1.34 -17.37
C VAL A 152 4.74 0.47 -16.90
N PRO A 153 5.05 -0.65 -17.59
CA PRO A 153 4.34 -1.22 -18.74
C PRO A 153 2.97 -1.84 -18.41
N GLY A 154 2.71 -2.12 -17.13
CA GLY A 154 1.46 -2.69 -16.63
C GLY A 154 1.63 -3.09 -15.16
N ALA A 155 0.54 -3.45 -14.49
CA ALA A 155 0.61 -4.00 -13.14
C ALA A 155 1.39 -5.33 -13.13
N VAL A 156 2.17 -5.57 -12.09
CA VAL A 156 3.00 -6.78 -11.95
C VAL A 156 2.59 -7.56 -10.71
N GLU A 157 2.57 -8.89 -10.80
CA GLU A 157 2.40 -9.71 -9.61
C GLU A 157 3.57 -9.44 -8.65
N THR A 158 3.22 -9.04 -7.43
CA THR A 158 4.15 -8.61 -6.40
C THR A 158 3.96 -9.47 -5.17
N GLU A 159 5.04 -10.11 -4.75
CA GLU A 159 5.09 -10.80 -3.46
C GLU A 159 5.45 -9.78 -2.38
N TYR A 160 4.53 -9.54 -1.43
CA TYR A 160 4.77 -8.68 -0.29
C TYR A 160 5.40 -9.49 0.85
N PRO A 161 6.58 -9.11 1.36
CA PRO A 161 7.36 -9.92 2.29
C PRO A 161 6.65 -10.13 3.62
N SER A 162 6.84 -11.31 4.22
CA SER A 162 6.28 -11.62 5.54
C SER A 162 7.23 -11.28 6.69
N LEU A 163 6.76 -10.50 7.65
CA LEU A 163 7.43 -10.11 8.88
C LEU A 163 7.69 -11.30 9.81
N LEU A 164 6.74 -12.22 9.87
CA LEU A 164 6.72 -13.37 10.78
C LEU A 164 6.72 -14.71 10.05
N GLY A 165 7.14 -14.75 8.77
CA GLY A 165 7.25 -15.99 8.00
C GLY A 165 5.91 -16.71 7.76
N HIS A 166 4.80 -15.98 7.78
CA HIS A 166 3.55 -16.49 7.21
C HIS A 166 3.67 -16.54 5.69
N THR A 167 2.74 -17.21 5.02
CA THR A 167 2.63 -17.15 3.56
C THR A 167 2.56 -15.69 3.11
N ALA A 168 3.46 -15.31 2.22
CA ALA A 168 3.56 -13.97 1.67
C ALA A 168 2.29 -13.59 0.90
N ALA A 169 1.94 -12.31 0.91
CA ALA A 169 0.82 -11.83 0.11
C ALA A 169 1.24 -11.75 -1.36
N ARG A 170 0.37 -12.22 -2.27
CA ARG A 170 0.54 -12.03 -3.71
C ARG A 170 -0.56 -11.10 -4.21
N VAL A 171 -0.17 -9.91 -4.64
CA VAL A 171 -1.09 -8.87 -5.11
C VAL A 171 -0.57 -8.30 -6.42
N LEU A 172 -1.45 -7.69 -7.21
CA LEU A 172 -0.98 -6.81 -8.27
C LEU A 172 -0.31 -5.59 -7.64
N GLY A 173 0.83 -5.18 -8.14
CA GLY A 173 1.60 -4.04 -7.67
C GLY A 173 1.99 -3.10 -8.80
N TYR A 174 2.24 -1.85 -8.42
CA TYR A 174 2.80 -0.84 -9.30
C TYR A 174 4.20 -1.21 -9.78
N THR A 175 4.59 -0.64 -10.91
CA THR A 175 5.98 -0.63 -11.34
C THR A 175 6.72 0.56 -10.71
N ARG A 176 8.05 0.45 -10.62
CA ARG A 176 8.90 1.54 -10.09
C ARG A 176 8.78 2.79 -10.97
N GLU A 177 8.71 2.61 -12.28
CA GLU A 177 8.54 3.66 -13.28
C GLU A 177 7.24 4.43 -13.06
N SER A 178 6.13 3.72 -12.82
CA SER A 178 4.83 4.35 -12.54
C SER A 178 4.85 5.10 -11.20
N MET A 179 5.53 4.56 -10.19
CA MET A 179 5.70 5.26 -8.91
C MET A 179 6.49 6.57 -9.09
N ILE A 180 7.60 6.55 -9.83
CA ILE A 180 8.39 7.76 -10.13
C ILE A 180 7.56 8.75 -10.93
N ALA A 181 6.84 8.28 -11.97
CA ALA A 181 6.01 9.12 -12.82
C ALA A 181 4.91 9.85 -12.04
N GLU A 182 4.19 9.16 -11.14
CA GLU A 182 3.16 9.77 -10.30
C GLU A 182 3.74 10.80 -9.32
N LYS A 183 4.90 10.50 -8.70
CA LYS A 183 5.57 11.42 -7.78
C LYS A 183 6.06 12.67 -8.50
N LEU A 184 6.69 12.49 -9.66
CA LEU A 184 7.14 13.59 -10.50
C LEU A 184 5.98 14.49 -10.93
N GLU A 185 4.87 13.90 -11.40
CA GLU A 185 3.67 14.66 -11.75
C GLU A 185 3.13 15.46 -10.55
N ALA A 186 3.05 14.84 -9.38
CA ALA A 186 2.60 15.52 -8.16
C ALA A 186 3.54 16.68 -7.77
N MET A 187 4.85 16.52 -7.98
CA MET A 187 5.85 17.56 -7.74
C MET A 187 5.66 18.73 -8.71
N LEU A 188 5.50 18.43 -10.01
CA LEU A 188 5.28 19.44 -11.06
C LEU A 188 3.98 20.22 -10.83
N LYS A 189 2.89 19.53 -10.47
CA LYS A 189 1.59 20.16 -10.20
C LYS A 189 1.64 21.14 -9.02
N ARG A 190 2.48 20.86 -8.02
CA ARG A 190 2.63 21.69 -6.81
C ARG A 190 3.59 22.86 -6.99
N GLY A 191 4.55 22.76 -7.92
CA GLY A 191 5.50 23.83 -8.22
C GLY A 191 6.22 24.35 -6.98
N GLU A 192 6.30 25.68 -6.86
CA GLU A 192 7.01 26.37 -5.77
C GLU A 192 6.40 26.11 -4.37
N GLY A 193 5.11 25.76 -4.29
CA GLY A 193 4.43 25.42 -3.03
C GLY A 193 4.61 23.97 -2.57
N ASN A 194 5.54 23.23 -3.16
CA ASN A 194 5.67 21.80 -2.92
C ASN A 194 6.30 21.49 -1.54
N SER A 195 5.48 21.00 -0.61
CA SER A 195 5.90 20.52 0.71
C SER A 195 6.09 19.00 0.80
N ARG A 196 5.93 18.24 -0.29
CA ARG A 196 6.02 16.77 -0.30
C ARG A 196 7.47 16.28 -0.41
N MET A 197 8.30 16.63 0.55
CA MET A 197 9.72 16.21 0.58
C MET A 197 9.91 14.69 0.49
N LYS A 198 8.94 13.91 0.98
CA LYS A 198 8.93 12.45 0.85
C LYS A 198 8.96 11.95 -0.60
N ASP A 199 8.38 12.70 -1.54
CA ASP A 199 8.34 12.30 -2.95
C ASP A 199 9.72 12.43 -3.60
N PHE A 200 10.47 13.48 -3.26
CA PHE A 200 11.88 13.63 -3.66
C PHE A 200 12.75 12.50 -3.09
N LEU A 201 12.57 12.19 -1.79
CA LEU A 201 13.30 11.11 -1.13
C LEU A 201 13.00 9.75 -1.80
N ASP A 202 11.73 9.44 -2.06
CA ASP A 202 11.34 8.18 -2.68
C ASP A 202 11.93 8.06 -4.10
N ILE A 203 11.91 9.13 -4.92
CA ILE A 203 12.55 9.13 -6.25
C ILE A 203 14.07 8.95 -6.16
N TRP A 204 14.72 9.71 -5.27
CA TRP A 204 16.17 9.60 -5.06
C TRP A 204 16.56 8.20 -4.60
N LEU A 205 15.85 7.63 -3.63
CA LEU A 205 16.09 6.28 -3.13
C LEU A 205 15.98 5.24 -4.26
N LEU A 206 14.93 5.34 -5.07
CA LEU A 206 14.72 4.44 -6.19
C LEU A 206 15.82 4.58 -7.25
N SER A 207 16.27 5.80 -7.55
CA SER A 207 17.32 6.03 -8.54
C SER A 207 18.70 5.56 -8.08
N GLN A 208 18.96 5.52 -6.77
CA GLN A 208 20.20 4.99 -6.22
C GLN A 208 20.24 3.46 -6.16
N GLN A 209 19.08 2.81 -5.97
CA GLN A 209 19.01 1.37 -5.71
C GLN A 209 18.69 0.52 -6.93
N TYR A 210 18.05 1.10 -7.96
CA TYR A 210 17.56 0.36 -9.11
C TYR A 210 17.99 1.02 -10.42
N GLY A 211 18.33 0.18 -11.41
CA GLY A 211 18.48 0.61 -12.79
C GLY A 211 17.11 0.78 -13.46
N PHE A 212 17.01 1.74 -14.37
CA PHE A 212 15.80 2.01 -15.15
C PHE A 212 16.11 1.99 -16.63
N SER A 213 15.20 1.43 -17.43
CA SER A 213 15.18 1.72 -18.86
C SER A 213 14.68 3.14 -19.06
N GLY A 214 15.51 4.00 -19.65
CA GLY A 214 15.14 5.39 -19.94
C GLY A 214 13.88 5.47 -20.81
N GLU A 215 13.71 4.56 -21.77
CA GLU A 215 12.53 4.51 -22.64
C GLU A 215 11.24 4.23 -21.85
N VAL A 216 11.25 3.19 -21.00
CA VAL A 216 10.08 2.80 -20.21
C VAL A 216 9.74 3.88 -19.17
N LEU A 217 10.75 4.46 -18.52
CA LEU A 217 10.55 5.54 -17.57
C LEU A 217 9.98 6.80 -18.24
N CYS A 218 10.52 7.19 -19.39
CA CYS A 218 9.98 8.31 -20.18
C CYS A 218 8.53 8.04 -20.60
N LEU A 219 8.21 6.82 -21.04
CA LEU A 219 6.86 6.43 -21.40
C LEU A 219 5.92 6.52 -20.19
N ALA A 220 6.34 6.04 -19.02
CA ALA A 220 5.57 6.13 -17.78
C ALA A 220 5.26 7.60 -17.42
N VAL A 221 6.27 8.46 -17.47
CA VAL A 221 6.11 9.90 -17.21
C VAL A 221 5.14 10.54 -18.20
N GLN A 222 5.31 10.30 -19.51
CA GLN A 222 4.45 10.86 -20.54
C GLN A 222 2.99 10.42 -20.38
N ARG A 223 2.75 9.12 -20.15
CA ARG A 223 1.41 8.57 -19.97
C ARG A 223 0.73 9.12 -18.73
N THR A 224 1.46 9.24 -17.62
CA THR A 224 0.93 9.80 -16.37
C THR A 224 0.60 11.29 -16.51
N LEU A 225 1.48 12.09 -17.10
CA LEU A 225 1.22 13.51 -17.34
C LEU A 225 0.01 13.73 -18.24
N HIS A 226 -0.08 12.96 -19.34
CA HIS A 226 -1.20 13.03 -20.25
C HIS A 226 -2.51 12.65 -19.57
N LYS A 227 -2.53 11.53 -18.82
CA LYS A 227 -3.72 11.07 -18.11
C LYS A 227 -4.21 12.07 -17.06
N ARG A 228 -3.30 12.78 -16.40
CA ARG A 228 -3.63 13.76 -15.36
C ARG A 228 -3.79 15.19 -15.89
N GLY A 229 -3.68 15.41 -17.20
CA GLY A 229 -3.79 16.74 -17.82
C GLY A 229 -2.69 17.72 -17.39
N SER A 230 -1.56 17.20 -16.90
CA SER A 230 -0.50 18.02 -16.33
C SER A 230 0.41 18.58 -17.41
N VAL A 231 0.47 19.91 -17.49
CA VAL A 231 1.27 20.62 -18.49
C VAL A 231 2.69 20.80 -17.96
N VAL A 232 3.67 20.27 -18.68
CA VAL A 232 5.07 20.62 -18.45
C VAL A 232 5.31 22.00 -19.02
N ARG A 233 5.30 23.02 -18.17
CA ARG A 233 5.75 24.35 -18.57
C ARG A 233 7.24 24.25 -18.84
N ARG A 234 7.65 24.38 -20.10
CA ARG A 234 9.03 24.75 -20.40
C ARG A 234 9.24 26.11 -19.74
N ALA A 235 10.13 26.20 -18.76
CA ALA A 235 10.53 27.51 -18.28
C ALA A 235 11.03 28.32 -19.49
N PRO A 236 10.69 29.61 -19.62
CA PRO A 236 11.55 30.48 -20.42
C PRO A 236 12.94 30.45 -19.79
N VAL A 237 13.94 30.46 -20.67
CA VAL A 237 15.38 30.51 -20.37
C VAL A 237 15.70 31.52 -19.27
#